data_AF-A0A5P6VMF5-F1
#
_entry.id   AF-A0A5P6VMF5-F1
#
_cell.length_a   1.000
_cell.length_b   1.000
_cell.length_c   1.000
_cell.angle_alpha   90.00
_cell.angle_beta   90.00
_cell.angle_gamma   90.00
#
_symmetry.space_group_name_H-M   'P 1'
#
loop_
_entity.id
_entity.type
_entity.pdbx_description
1 polymer ?
#
loop_
_entity_poly.entity_id
_entity_poly.type
_entity_poly.pdbx_seq_one_letter_code
_entity_poly.pdbx_strand_id
1 'polypeptide(L)' 'MAVGTIITCTGPEDLYRKAEDLLRHGIHTEFVARNTMKVVSVQSQNKVSKMNVADAKHALYIA' A
#
# COMPACT_ATOMS: atom_id res chain seq x y z
N MET A 1 6.51 2.02 -5.39
CA MET A 1 7.61 1.03 -5.51
C MET A 1 7.21 -0.01 -6.55
N ALA A 2 8.18 -0.65 -7.21
CA ALA A 2 7.89 -1.70 -8.20
C ALA A 2 8.04 -3.10 -7.60
N VAL A 3 7.27 -4.07 -8.10
CA VAL A 3 7.48 -5.50 -7.79
C VAL A 3 8.90 -5.89 -8.20
N GLY A 4 9.58 -6.66 -7.35
CA GLY A 4 10.97 -7.08 -7.54
C GLY A 4 12.02 -6.16 -6.91
N THR A 5 11.60 -5.00 -6.36
CA THR A 5 12.53 -4.09 -5.67
C THR A 5 13.06 -4.76 -4.39
N ILE A 6 14.38 -4.72 -4.22
CA ILE A 6 15.07 -5.15 -2.99
C ILE A 6 15.20 -3.93 -2.07
N ILE A 7 14.75 -4.08 -0.82
CA ILE A 7 14.83 -3.07 0.22
C ILE A 7 15.78 -3.59 1.30
N THR A 8 16.90 -2.90 1.47
CA THR A 8 17.86 -3.17 2.54
C THR A 8 17.60 -2.20 3.68
N CYS A 9 17.46 -2.73 4.89
CA CYS A 9 17.26 -1.96 6.11
C CYS A 9 18.53 -2.02 6.97
N THR A 10 18.72 -1.03 7.85
CA THR A 10 19.88 -0.95 8.75
C THR A 10 19.84 -2.00 9.87
N GLY A 11 18.67 -2.53 10.20
CA GLY A 11 18.51 -3.56 11.23
C GLY A 11 17.18 -4.31 11.11
N PRO A 12 17.00 -5.39 11.88
CA PRO A 12 15.79 -6.21 11.84
C PRO A 12 14.56 -5.42 12.31
N GLU A 13 14.66 -4.59 13.35
CA GLU A 13 13.54 -3.76 13.82
C GLU A 13 13.02 -2.80 12.75
N ASP A 14 13.93 -2.07 12.08
CA ASP A 14 13.56 -1.13 11.02
C ASP A 14 12.91 -1.86 9.83
N LEU A 15 13.41 -3.07 9.55
CA LEU A 15 12.85 -3.96 8.54
C LEU A 15 11.41 -4.34 8.86
N TYR A 16 11.11 -4.78 10.08
CA TYR A 16 9.72 -5.11 10.46
C TYR A 16 8.81 -3.89 10.41
N ARG A 17 9.27 -2.72 10.88
CA ARG A 17 8.50 -1.47 10.82
C ARG A 17 8.15 -1.08 9.39
N LYS A 18 9.13 -1.15 8.48
CA LYS A 18 8.90 -0.89 7.05
C LYS A 18 7.99 -1.93 6.41
N ALA A 19 8.14 -3.20 6.75
CA ALA A 19 7.28 -4.26 6.20
C ALA A 19 5.82 -4.05 6.63
N GLU A 20 5.58 -3.66 7.89
CA GLU A 20 4.24 -3.37 8.40
C GLU A 20 3.64 -2.12 7.73
N ASP A 21 4.42 -1.06 7.57
CA ASP A 21 4.00 0.15 6.85
C ASP A 21 3.61 -0.17 5.41
N LEU A 22 4.48 -0.90 4.69
CA LEU A 22 4.22 -1.34 3.32
C LEU A 22 2.96 -2.22 3.25
N LEU A 23 2.77 -3.14 4.20
CA LEU A 23 1.57 -3.97 4.27
C LEU A 23 0.30 -3.12 4.46
N ARG A 24 0.33 -2.09 5.31
CA ARG A 24 -0.79 -1.13 5.48
C ARG A 24 -1.08 -0.35 4.20
N HIS A 25 -0.06 -0.09 3.39
CA HIS A 25 -0.18 0.52 2.08
C HIS A 25 -0.59 -0.46 0.96
N GLY A 26 -0.87 -1.74 1.29
CA GLY A 26 -1.24 -2.77 0.32
C GLY A 26 -0.05 -3.30 -0.49
N ILE A 27 1.18 -3.06 -0.01
CA ILE A 27 2.42 -3.51 -0.61
C ILE A 27 2.88 -4.75 0.15
N HIS A 28 2.82 -5.91 -0.50
CA HIS A 28 3.31 -7.15 0.07
C HIS A 28 4.81 -7.29 -0.18
N THR A 29 5.54 -7.62 0.89
CA THR A 29 6.98 -7.84 0.90
C THR A 29 7.32 -9.21 1.47
N GLU A 30 8.34 -9.85 0.94
CA GLU A 30 8.89 -11.12 1.41
C GLU A 30 10.30 -10.91 1.98
N PHE A 31 10.60 -11.57 3.09
CA PHE A 31 11.89 -11.47 3.78
C PHE A 31 12.89 -12.38 3.07
N VAL A 32 13.96 -11.81 2.51
CA VAL A 32 14.97 -12.57 1.74
C VAL A 32 16.23 -12.80 2.57
N ALA A 33 16.56 -11.87 3.46
CA ALA A 33 17.70 -11.98 4.38
C ALA A 33 17.44 -11.21 5.68
N ARG A 34 18.35 -11.33 6.65
CA ARG A 34 18.24 -10.76 8.01
C ARG A 34 17.91 -9.25 8.05
N ASN A 35 18.35 -8.52 7.04
CA ASN A 35 18.16 -7.08 6.90
C ASN A 35 17.67 -6.70 5.48
N THR A 36 17.14 -7.67 4.73
CA THR A 36 16.73 -7.45 3.34
C THR A 36 15.36 -8.05 3.08
N MET A 37 14.46 -7.27 2.49
CA MET A 37 13.15 -7.72 2.02
C MET A 37 12.98 -7.40 0.53
N LYS A 38 12.11 -8.13 -0.14
CA LYS A 38 11.76 -7.95 -1.56
C LYS A 38 10.29 -7.62 -1.68
N VAL A 39 9.96 -6.65 -2.53
CA VAL A 39 8.56 -6.35 -2.87
C VAL A 39 8.04 -7.45 -3.80
N VAL A 40 7.02 -8.20 -3.36
CA VAL A 40 6.42 -9.30 -4.14
C VAL A 40 5.12 -8.89 -4.81
N SER A 41 4.39 -7.94 -4.23
CA SER A 41 3.17 -7.41 -4.84
C SER A 41 2.95 -5.98 -4.39
N VAL A 42 2.44 -5.16 -5.29
CA VAL A 42 1.87 -3.86 -4.96
C VAL A 42 0.41 -3.94 -5.40
N GLN A 43 -0.53 -3.92 -4.45
CA GLN A 43 -1.88 -3.51 -4.80
C GLN A 43 -1.80 -2.05 -5.19
N SER A 44 -1.66 -1.79 -6.49
CA SER A 44 -1.85 -0.46 -7.03
C SER A 44 -3.19 0.05 -6.52
N GLN A 45 -3.16 1.13 -5.73
CA GLN A 45 -4.33 1.95 -5.42
C GLN A 45 -4.87 2.64 -6.69
N ASN A 46 -4.95 1.96 -7.82
CA ASN A 46 -5.60 2.47 -9.02
C ASN A 46 -7.12 2.30 -8.98
N LYS A 47 -7.70 2.37 -7.78
CA LYS A 47 -9.14 2.46 -7.52
C LYS A 47 -9.41 3.21 -6.21
N VAL A 48 -8.79 4.37 -6.02
CA VAL A 48 -9.51 5.44 -5.34
C VAL A 48 -10.57 5.91 -6.34
N SER A 49 -11.77 5.37 -6.13
CA SER A 49 -13.07 5.86 -6.55
C SER A 49 -13.08 7.04 -7.53
N LYS A 50 -13.37 6.77 -8.81
CA LYS A 50 -14.23 7.71 -9.56
C LYS A 50 -15.59 7.69 -8.86
N MET A 51 -15.74 8.43 -7.78
CA MET A 51 -17.07 8.81 -7.30
C MET A 51 -17.64 9.69 -8.39
N ASN A 52 -18.53 9.12 -9.19
CA ASN A 52 -19.24 9.85 -10.22
C ASN A 52 -20.10 10.88 -9.48
N VAL A 53 -19.82 12.17 -9.67
CA VAL A 53 -20.48 13.32 -8.99
C VAL A 53 -22.00 13.40 -9.30
N ALA A 54 -22.53 12.45 -10.07
CA ALA A 54 -23.94 12.36 -10.43
C ALA A 54 -24.85 11.94 -9.26
N ASP A 55 -24.36 11.23 -8.23
CA ASP A 55 -25.21 10.76 -7.12
C ASP A 55 -25.44 11.81 -6.01
N ALA A 56 -24.67 12.92 -6.03
CA ALA A 56 -24.76 13.96 -5.01
C ALA A 56 -25.99 14.88 -5.16
N LYS A 57 -26.79 14.76 -6.22
CA LYS A 57 -27.93 15.67 -6.48
C LYS A 57 -29.27 15.22 -5.90
N HIS A 58 -29.37 14.02 -5.33
CA HIS A 58 -30.64 13.51 -4.80
C HIS A 58 -30.84 13.69 -3.28
N ALA A 59 -29.82 14.20 -2.57
CA ALA A 59 -29.88 14.39 -1.12
C ALA A 59 -30.28 15.81 -0.66
N LEU A 60 -30.54 16.74 -1.60
CA LEU A 60 -30.86 18.15 -1.30
C LEU A 60 -32.30 18.57 -1.59
N TYR A 61 -33.21 17.62 -1.87
CA TYR A 61 -34.65 17.91 -2.09
C TYR A 61 -35.56 17.27 -1.03
N ILE A 62 -35.09 17.13 0.21
CA ILE A 62 -35.97 16.85 1.35
C ILE A 62 -35.52 17.72 2.53
N ALA A 63 -35.76 19.02 2.41
CA ALA A 63 -35.85 19.95 3.53
C ALA A 63 -36.80 21.09 3.12
#